data_AF-A0A6N1MGP2-F1
#
_entry.id   AF-A0A6N1MGP2-F1
#
_cell.length_a   1.000
_cell.length_b   1.000
_cell.length_c   1.000
_cell.angle_alpha   90.00
_cell.angle_beta   90.00
_cell.angle_gamma   90.00
#
_symmetry.space_group_name_H-M   'P 1'
#
loop_
_entity.id
_entity.type
_entity.pdbx_description
1 polymer ?
#
loop_
_entity_poly.entity_id
_entity_poly.type
_entity_poly.pdbx_seq_one_letter_code
_entity_poly.pdbx_strand_id
1 'polypeptide(L)'
;MVFSVLQKQLDESTHCPLCKASMYWIEAEQYDQELSYHECSHCQHQLYSDQKHNCYCEQCLAQRKRMLKEVRLQENRQYHKKQDRPVLELNQLSFINKLFLLSVLDEQVQEYSQHREYIDWHQIRYYSISPNYLFQHGLVKILIRDQVLIPKDLQQENQHYYINVRLDGYSEPTLFSITQQLRNWFYQNLSQGVPFKSADEVKDALYCLLYEEIIQFAQFYCRSWNVQIAGNQSFQTFCYRLLDVLAVGQIYYLVQTGLEYLYKQKALKPRNENFINTNLLKKTLQQYRERSVTEKWETSTLPRPPQLAFSKMSEILFYRFLGYDENIFFQPVWRSWHKIEPRLKFYSQKRCMHCGSQELSVDYDASDYVSLFCRSCKHQDHYFTR
;
A
#
# COMPACT_ATOMS: atom_id res chain seq x y z
N MET A 1 11.55 -29.32 43.95
CA MET A 1 11.29 -28.32 45.00
C MET A 1 11.28 -29.08 46.31
N VAL A 2 12.03 -28.62 47.31
CA VAL A 2 12.06 -29.27 48.63
C VAL A 2 11.23 -28.41 49.57
N PHE A 3 10.12 -28.94 50.07
CA PHE A 3 9.27 -28.31 51.07
C PHE A 3 9.62 -28.89 52.44
N SER A 4 9.74 -28.05 53.47
CA SER A 4 9.80 -28.51 54.85
C SER A 4 8.36 -28.65 55.36
N VAL A 5 7.87 -29.88 55.53
CA VAL A 5 6.49 -30.11 56.00
C VAL A 5 6.45 -29.96 57.51
N LEU A 6 5.68 -28.98 57.98
CA LEU A 6 5.48 -28.70 59.40
C LEU A 6 4.35 -29.54 59.98
N GLN A 7 3.22 -29.61 59.26
CA GLN A 7 2.02 -30.30 59.72
C GLN A 7 1.27 -30.95 58.54
N LYS A 8 0.77 -32.17 58.75
CA LYS A 8 -0.03 -32.91 57.78
C LYS A 8 -1.24 -33.55 58.46
N GLN A 9 -2.44 -33.11 58.09
CA GLN A 9 -3.71 -33.61 58.66
C GLN A 9 -4.65 -34.04 57.55
N LEU A 10 -5.38 -35.15 57.74
CA LEU A 10 -6.37 -35.60 56.78
C LEU A 10 -7.61 -34.70 56.88
N ASP A 11 -8.02 -34.09 55.78
CA ASP A 11 -9.25 -33.33 55.68
C ASP A 11 -10.25 -34.11 54.80
N GLU A 12 -11.27 -34.68 55.44
CA GLU A 12 -12.30 -35.46 54.77
C GLU A 12 -13.32 -34.58 54.00
N SER A 13 -13.28 -33.26 54.21
CA SER A 13 -14.18 -32.33 53.52
C SER A 13 -13.70 -31.97 52.11
N THR A 14 -12.38 -32.00 51.87
CA THR A 14 -11.79 -31.66 50.56
C THR A 14 -11.44 -32.90 49.74
N HIS A 15 -11.97 -32.93 48.50
CA HIS A 15 -11.82 -34.05 47.58
C HIS A 15 -10.98 -33.66 46.36
N CYS A 16 -10.09 -34.55 45.93
CA CYS A 16 -9.22 -34.31 44.79
C CYS A 16 -10.03 -34.18 43.48
N PRO A 17 -9.80 -33.14 42.65
CA PRO A 17 -10.52 -32.96 41.39
C PRO A 17 -10.22 -34.03 40.33
N LEU A 18 -9.10 -34.75 40.47
CA LEU A 18 -8.68 -35.78 39.52
C LEU A 18 -9.24 -37.17 39.84
N CYS A 19 -9.17 -37.59 41.12
CA CYS A 19 -9.54 -38.95 41.54
C CYS A 19 -10.66 -39.02 42.59
N LYS A 20 -11.14 -37.88 43.07
CA LYS A 20 -12.19 -37.75 44.11
C LYS A 20 -11.85 -38.37 45.47
N ALA A 21 -10.60 -38.74 45.73
CA ALA A 21 -10.17 -39.18 47.06
C ALA A 21 -10.01 -37.99 48.03
N SER A 22 -10.11 -38.26 49.34
CA SER A 22 -9.86 -37.27 50.40
C SER A 22 -8.42 -36.75 50.36
N MET A 23 -8.24 -35.49 50.76
CA MET A 23 -6.96 -34.79 50.68
C MET A 23 -6.39 -34.52 52.07
N TYR A 24 -5.07 -34.41 52.15
CA TYR A 24 -4.37 -33.92 53.33
C TYR A 24 -4.24 -32.41 53.25
N TRP A 25 -4.58 -31.68 54.31
CA TRP A 25 -4.11 -30.33 54.53
C TRP A 25 -2.65 -30.37 54.98
N ILE A 26 -1.78 -29.68 54.25
CA ILE A 26 -0.36 -29.62 54.51
C ILE A 26 0.05 -28.18 54.73
N GLU A 27 0.65 -27.94 55.88
CA GLU A 27 1.36 -26.71 56.21
C GLU A 27 2.85 -26.99 56.06
N ALA A 28 3.50 -26.23 55.19
CA ALA A 28 4.89 -26.38 54.86
C ALA A 28 5.58 -25.02 54.77
N GLU A 29 6.90 -25.03 54.84
CA GLU A 29 7.73 -23.85 54.63
C GLU A 29 8.59 -24.04 53.38
N GLN A 30 8.71 -22.96 52.60
CA GLN A 30 9.64 -22.87 51.48
C GLN A 30 10.43 -21.56 51.60
N TYR A 31 11.75 -21.65 51.82
CA TYR A 31 12.64 -20.49 51.96
C TYR A 31 12.11 -19.45 52.98
N ASP A 32 11.76 -19.92 54.18
CA ASP A 32 11.23 -19.12 55.30
C ASP A 32 9.87 -18.43 55.00
N GLN A 33 9.13 -18.90 54.00
CA GLN A 33 7.75 -18.49 53.73
C GLN A 33 6.78 -19.64 54.02
N GLU A 34 5.77 -19.36 54.84
CA GLU A 34 4.67 -20.28 55.13
C GLU A 34 3.82 -20.52 53.88
N LEU A 35 3.58 -21.79 53.59
CA LEU A 35 2.80 -22.26 52.45
C LEU A 35 1.82 -23.34 52.92
N SER A 36 0.54 -23.13 52.65
CA SER A 36 -0.49 -24.14 52.86
C SER A 36 -1.02 -24.66 51.53
N TYR A 37 -1.17 -25.97 51.42
CA TYR A 37 -1.72 -26.63 50.24
C TYR A 37 -2.39 -27.95 50.60
N HIS A 38 -3.28 -28.42 49.73
CA HIS A 38 -3.87 -29.75 49.88
C HIS A 38 -3.12 -30.77 49.01
N GLU A 39 -2.77 -31.93 49.57
CA GLU A 39 -2.17 -33.05 48.82
C GLU A 39 -3.10 -34.27 48.83
N CYS A 40 -3.44 -34.79 47.65
CA CYS A 40 -4.28 -35.97 47.55
C CYS A 40 -3.56 -37.23 48.07
N SER A 41 -4.26 -37.99 48.91
CA SER A 41 -3.80 -39.27 49.46
C SER A 41 -3.49 -40.33 48.41
N HIS A 42 -4.17 -40.31 47.26
CA HIS A 42 -4.09 -41.38 46.26
C HIS A 42 -3.24 -41.04 45.04
N CYS A 43 -3.31 -39.81 44.52
CA CYS A 43 -2.61 -39.42 43.29
C CYS A 43 -1.55 -38.33 43.48
N GLN A 44 -1.26 -37.95 44.74
CA GLN A 44 -0.28 -36.91 45.10
C GLN A 44 -0.54 -35.56 44.41
N HIS A 45 -1.78 -35.32 44.00
CA HIS A 45 -2.17 -34.07 43.38
C HIS A 45 -2.18 -32.96 44.44
N GLN A 46 -1.50 -31.87 44.14
CA GLN A 46 -1.29 -30.74 45.04
C GLN A 46 -2.15 -29.57 44.57
N LEU A 47 -3.01 -29.05 45.45
CA LEU A 47 -3.82 -27.86 45.23
C LEU A 47 -3.29 -26.74 46.09
N TYR A 48 -2.75 -25.71 45.44
CA TYR A 48 -2.29 -24.49 46.07
C TYR A 48 -3.41 -23.45 46.02
N SER A 49 -3.59 -22.71 47.10
CA SER A 49 -4.50 -21.55 47.18
C SER A 49 -4.02 -20.40 46.27
N ASP A 50 -2.71 -20.29 46.08
CA ASP A 50 -2.07 -19.29 45.23
C ASP A 50 -1.85 -19.79 43.78
N GLN A 51 -2.15 -18.92 42.80
CA GLN A 51 -1.92 -19.18 41.37
C GLN A 51 -0.44 -19.29 40.96
N LYS A 52 0.50 -19.09 41.90
CA LYS A 52 1.95 -19.09 41.64
C LYS A 52 2.52 -20.52 41.55
N HIS A 53 1.87 -21.49 42.17
CA HIS A 53 2.39 -22.84 42.30
C HIS A 53 1.63 -23.84 41.43
N ASN A 54 2.37 -24.77 40.84
CA ASN A 54 1.88 -25.72 39.87
C ASN A 54 2.04 -27.13 40.43
N CYS A 55 1.00 -27.97 40.32
CA CYS A 55 1.14 -29.38 40.65
C CYS A 55 2.05 -30.10 39.64
N TYR A 56 2.87 -31.04 40.14
CA TYR A 56 3.79 -31.87 39.36
C TYR A 56 3.44 -33.37 39.39
N CYS A 57 2.23 -33.76 39.78
CA CYS A 57 1.80 -35.15 39.70
C CYS A 57 1.77 -35.64 38.23
N GLU A 58 1.85 -36.95 38.01
CA GLU A 58 1.97 -37.55 36.67
C GLU A 58 0.86 -37.10 35.71
N GLN A 59 -0.38 -37.01 36.21
CA GLN A 59 -1.53 -36.60 35.41
C GLN A 59 -1.45 -35.13 34.99
N CYS A 60 -1.06 -34.22 35.90
CA CYS A 60 -0.87 -32.80 35.58
C CYS A 60 0.31 -32.57 34.63
N LEU A 61 1.40 -33.31 34.79
CA LEU A 61 2.54 -33.28 33.88
C LEU A 61 2.15 -33.78 32.48
N ALA A 62 1.38 -34.85 32.39
CA ALA A 62 0.88 -35.39 31.12
C ALA A 62 -0.05 -34.39 30.42
N GLN A 63 -0.98 -33.76 31.14
CA GLN A 63 -1.90 -32.76 30.59
C GLN A 63 -1.15 -31.51 30.10
N ARG A 64 -0.17 -31.01 30.87
CA ARG A 64 0.64 -29.85 30.46
C ARG A 64 1.50 -30.16 29.23
N LYS A 65 2.08 -31.37 29.14
CA LYS A 65 2.80 -31.84 27.94
C LYS A 65 1.89 -31.91 26.71
N ARG A 66 0.63 -32.35 26.86
CA ARG A 66 -0.37 -32.34 25.77
C ARG A 66 -0.69 -30.92 25.31
N MET A 67 -0.98 -30.00 26.25
CA MET A 67 -1.25 -28.61 25.90
C MET A 67 -0.06 -27.93 25.20
N LEU A 68 1.17 -28.14 25.68
CA LEU A 68 2.37 -27.60 25.01
C LEU A 68 2.57 -28.16 23.60
N LYS A 69 2.23 -29.45 23.39
CA LYS A 69 2.29 -30.08 22.07
C LYS A 69 1.23 -29.51 21.12
N GLU A 70 0.03 -29.23 21.62
CA GLU A 70 -1.06 -28.60 20.85
C GLU A 70 -0.74 -27.14 20.48
N VAL A 71 -0.22 -26.36 21.43
CA VAL A 71 0.23 -24.98 21.18
C VAL A 71 1.34 -24.97 20.11
N ARG A 72 2.35 -25.84 20.24
CA ARG A 72 3.43 -25.94 19.25
C ARG A 72 2.92 -26.38 17.86
N LEU A 73 1.93 -27.26 17.80
CA LEU A 73 1.29 -27.66 16.55
C LEU A 73 0.49 -26.51 15.93
N GLN A 74 -0.18 -25.68 16.73
CA GLN A 74 -0.87 -24.49 16.26
C GLN A 74 0.11 -23.42 15.76
N GLU A 75 1.21 -23.18 16.47
CA GLU A 75 2.28 -22.27 16.05
C GLU A 75 2.94 -22.74 14.74
N ASN A 76 3.27 -24.02 14.62
CA ASN A 76 3.80 -24.59 13.37
C ASN A 76 2.81 -24.47 12.21
N ARG A 77 1.50 -24.68 12.46
CA ARG A 77 0.46 -24.46 11.43
C ARG A 77 0.34 -23.00 11.01
N GLN A 78 0.48 -22.05 11.94
CA GLN A 78 0.48 -20.62 11.61
C GLN A 78 1.75 -20.22 10.84
N TYR A 79 2.90 -20.81 11.19
CA TYR A 79 4.16 -20.60 10.48
C TYR A 79 4.12 -21.14 9.05
N HIS A 80 3.60 -22.35 8.84
CA HIS A 80 3.40 -22.91 7.49
C HIS A 80 2.40 -22.09 6.65
N LYS A 81 1.30 -21.60 7.26
CA LYS A 81 0.37 -20.67 6.58
C LYS A 81 1.00 -19.33 6.17
N LYS A 82 2.09 -18.91 6.81
CA LYS A 82 2.88 -17.74 6.38
C LYS A 82 3.80 -18.08 5.20
N GLN A 83 4.34 -19.29 5.14
CA GLN A 83 5.22 -19.74 4.05
C GLN A 83 4.48 -19.96 2.71
N ASP A 84 3.21 -20.35 2.74
CA ASP A 84 2.41 -20.59 1.52
C ASP A 84 1.94 -19.30 0.81
N ARG A 85 2.21 -18.11 1.37
CA ARG A 85 1.80 -16.85 0.74
C ARG A 85 2.83 -16.43 -0.31
N PRO A 86 2.45 -16.17 -1.56
CA PRO A 86 3.37 -15.63 -2.54
C PRO A 86 3.83 -14.25 -2.07
N VAL A 87 5.13 -14.10 -1.81
CA VAL A 87 5.73 -12.81 -1.45
C VAL A 87 6.39 -12.24 -2.70
N LEU A 88 5.90 -11.08 -3.14
CA LEU A 88 6.45 -10.37 -4.29
C LEU A 88 7.66 -9.54 -3.87
N GLU A 89 8.64 -9.42 -4.75
CA GLU A 89 9.68 -8.40 -4.58
C GLU A 89 9.10 -7.02 -4.84
N LEU A 90 9.59 -6.00 -4.13
CA LEU A 90 9.14 -4.62 -4.33
C LEU A 90 9.32 -4.18 -5.80
N ASN A 91 10.40 -4.64 -6.44
CA ASN A 91 10.69 -4.41 -7.86
C ASN A 91 9.61 -4.96 -8.81
N GLN A 92 8.93 -6.04 -8.44
CA GLN A 92 7.95 -6.71 -9.29
C GLN A 92 6.61 -5.96 -9.37
N LEU A 93 6.31 -5.12 -8.37
CA LEU A 93 5.13 -4.27 -8.34
C LEU A 93 5.11 -3.32 -9.55
N SER A 94 3.90 -2.97 -10.00
CA SER A 94 3.73 -1.95 -11.03
C SER A 94 4.15 -0.57 -10.52
N PHE A 95 4.57 0.30 -11.43
CA PHE A 95 4.97 1.67 -11.16
C PHE A 95 3.86 2.43 -10.41
N ILE A 96 2.59 2.29 -10.82
CA ILE A 96 1.46 2.94 -10.14
C ILE A 96 1.26 2.43 -8.70
N ASN A 97 1.50 1.14 -8.45
CA ASN A 97 1.39 0.56 -7.12
C ASN A 97 2.54 1.03 -6.22
N LYS A 98 3.76 1.11 -6.76
CA LYS A 98 4.92 1.69 -6.04
C LYS A 98 4.70 3.16 -5.72
N LEU A 99 4.19 3.94 -6.68
CA LEU A 99 3.83 5.35 -6.50
C LEU A 99 2.77 5.51 -5.40
N PHE A 100 1.74 4.65 -5.41
CA PHE A 100 0.71 4.66 -4.39
C PHE A 100 1.26 4.33 -3.01
N LEU A 101 2.07 3.27 -2.88
CA LEU A 101 2.72 2.92 -1.61
C LEU A 101 3.57 4.07 -1.08
N LEU A 102 4.38 4.71 -1.93
CA LEU A 102 5.15 5.88 -1.52
C LEU A 102 4.23 7.00 -1.04
N SER A 103 3.16 7.33 -1.78
CA SER A 103 2.22 8.40 -1.40
C SER A 103 1.52 8.17 -0.05
N VAL A 104 1.36 6.90 0.36
CA VAL A 104 0.82 6.52 1.67
C VAL A 104 1.89 6.68 2.76
N LEU A 105 3.10 6.19 2.50
CA LEU A 105 4.15 6.04 3.52
C LEU A 105 4.99 7.31 3.75
N ASP A 106 5.09 8.19 2.76
CA ASP A 106 6.13 9.23 2.74
C ASP A 106 6.09 10.19 3.94
N GLU A 107 4.91 10.57 4.41
CA GLU A 107 4.79 11.44 5.60
C GLU A 107 4.75 10.65 6.92
N GLN A 108 4.48 9.35 6.87
CA GLN A 108 4.32 8.54 8.07
C GLN A 108 5.66 8.04 8.63
N VAL A 109 6.69 7.99 7.79
CA VAL A 109 7.92 7.23 8.06
C VAL A 109 9.11 8.14 7.95
N GLN A 110 9.63 8.60 9.08
CA GLN A 110 10.79 9.50 9.12
C GLN A 110 11.96 8.80 9.82
N GLU A 111 13.18 9.17 9.44
CA GLU A 111 14.41 8.54 9.91
C GLU A 111 14.62 8.69 11.43
N TYR A 112 14.17 9.81 12.00
CA TYR A 112 14.34 10.12 13.42
C TYR A 112 13.08 9.90 14.27
N SER A 113 12.04 9.25 13.71
CA SER A 113 10.79 8.99 14.44
C SER A 113 10.53 7.50 14.65
N GLN A 114 9.99 7.17 15.84
CA GLN A 114 9.42 5.85 16.07
C GLN A 114 8.17 5.70 15.21
N HIS A 115 8.22 4.80 14.24
CA HIS A 115 7.11 4.50 13.35
C HIS A 115 6.54 3.12 13.64
N ARG A 116 5.25 2.96 13.33
CA ARG A 116 4.56 1.67 13.40
C ARG A 116 4.90 0.86 12.15
N GLU A 117 5.18 -0.43 12.30
CA GLU A 117 5.41 -1.36 11.18
C GLU A 117 4.11 -1.77 10.46
N TYR A 118 3.06 -0.93 10.51
CA TYR A 118 1.79 -1.14 9.82
C TYR A 118 1.19 0.19 9.37
N ILE A 119 0.44 0.16 8.27
CA ILE A 119 -0.35 1.29 7.78
C ILE A 119 -1.63 1.37 8.59
N ASP A 120 -1.89 2.53 9.18
CA ASP A 120 -3.12 2.88 9.89
C ASP A 120 -4.01 3.76 9.00
N TRP A 121 -5.06 3.17 8.40
CA TRP A 121 -5.97 3.89 7.51
C TRP A 121 -6.83 4.93 8.21
N HIS A 122 -7.07 4.77 9.50
CA HIS A 122 -7.86 5.75 10.25
C HIS A 122 -7.11 7.07 10.34
N GLN A 123 -5.79 7.03 10.54
CA GLN A 123 -4.94 8.22 10.61
C GLN A 123 -4.85 8.97 9.29
N ILE A 124 -4.85 8.26 8.16
CA ILE A 124 -4.65 8.86 6.83
C ILE A 124 -5.94 9.05 6.03
N ARG A 125 -7.11 8.78 6.63
CA ARG A 125 -8.40 8.81 5.93
C ARG A 125 -8.70 10.14 5.24
N TYR A 126 -8.22 11.25 5.80
CA TYR A 126 -8.47 12.60 5.28
C TYR A 126 -7.34 13.14 4.40
N TYR A 127 -6.28 12.37 4.18
CA TYR A 127 -5.17 12.79 3.33
C TYR A 127 -5.54 12.61 1.86
N SER A 128 -5.14 13.58 1.05
CA SER A 128 -5.30 13.53 -0.41
C SER A 128 -4.20 12.67 -1.02
N ILE A 129 -4.26 11.36 -0.77
CA ILE A 129 -3.22 10.40 -1.22
C ILE A 129 -3.29 10.24 -2.73
N SER A 130 -4.48 9.93 -3.25
CA SER A 130 -4.75 9.78 -4.69
C SER A 130 -5.82 10.79 -5.16
N PRO A 131 -5.99 11.02 -6.47
CA PRO A 131 -6.88 12.08 -6.97
C PRO A 131 -8.34 11.95 -6.53
N ASN A 132 -8.86 10.72 -6.39
CA ASN A 132 -10.19 10.52 -5.85
C ASN A 132 -10.33 9.19 -5.10
N TYR A 133 -11.35 9.12 -4.24
CA TYR A 133 -11.59 7.98 -3.36
C TYR A 133 -11.83 6.65 -4.11
N LEU A 134 -12.55 6.69 -5.24
CA LEU A 134 -12.84 5.46 -6.00
C LEU A 134 -11.56 4.85 -6.57
N PHE A 135 -10.66 5.69 -7.08
CA PHE A 135 -9.36 5.28 -7.57
C PHE A 135 -8.49 4.70 -6.43
N GLN A 136 -8.42 5.39 -5.29
CA GLN A 136 -7.72 4.90 -4.08
C GLN A 136 -8.20 3.50 -3.68
N HIS A 137 -9.52 3.32 -3.60
CA HIS A 137 -10.13 2.07 -3.19
C HIS A 137 -9.86 0.95 -4.22
N GLY A 138 -9.80 1.28 -5.51
CA GLY A 138 -9.35 0.36 -6.55
C GLY A 138 -7.92 -0.13 -6.35
N LEU A 139 -6.98 0.79 -6.08
CA LEU A 139 -5.58 0.46 -5.81
C LEU A 139 -5.42 -0.41 -4.56
N VAL A 140 -6.10 -0.07 -3.47
CA VAL A 140 -6.09 -0.88 -2.23
C VAL A 140 -6.61 -2.29 -2.49
N LYS A 141 -7.71 -2.44 -3.24
CA LYS A 141 -8.23 -3.77 -3.61
C LYS A 141 -7.23 -4.59 -4.43
N ILE A 142 -6.53 -3.96 -5.37
CA ILE A 142 -5.48 -4.61 -6.17
C ILE A 142 -4.36 -5.09 -5.25
N LEU A 143 -3.86 -4.25 -4.35
CA LEU A 143 -2.77 -4.60 -3.45
C LEU A 143 -3.15 -5.69 -2.43
N ILE A 144 -4.41 -5.72 -1.97
CA ILE A 144 -4.92 -6.81 -1.11
C ILE A 144 -5.02 -8.11 -1.91
N ARG A 145 -5.58 -8.06 -3.12
CA ARG A 145 -5.71 -9.22 -4.00
C ARG A 145 -4.34 -9.83 -4.30
N ASP A 146 -3.36 -8.98 -4.59
CA ASP A 146 -2.00 -9.37 -4.96
C ASP A 146 -1.13 -9.72 -3.72
N GLN A 147 -1.75 -9.83 -2.53
CA GLN A 147 -1.10 -10.19 -1.26
C GLN A 147 0.05 -9.24 -0.83
N VAL A 148 0.03 -8.00 -1.33
CA VAL A 148 0.96 -6.93 -0.95
C VAL A 148 0.52 -6.27 0.35
N LEU A 149 -0.79 -6.05 0.53
CA LEU A 149 -1.37 -5.55 1.78
C LEU A 149 -2.09 -6.68 2.52
N ILE A 150 -1.66 -6.94 3.75
CA ILE A 150 -2.23 -7.99 4.60
C ILE A 150 -2.93 -7.33 5.79
N PRO A 151 -4.25 -7.55 6.00
CA PRO A 151 -4.94 -7.00 7.15
C PRO A 151 -4.36 -7.59 8.44
N LYS A 152 -4.14 -6.74 9.44
CA LYS A 152 -3.60 -7.12 10.75
C LYS A 152 -4.57 -8.04 11.51
N ASP A 153 -5.86 -7.69 11.50
CA ASP A 153 -6.93 -8.44 12.15
C ASP A 153 -8.07 -8.67 11.14
N LEU A 154 -8.48 -9.93 10.98
CA LEU A 154 -9.60 -10.30 10.10
C LEU A 154 -10.97 -9.96 10.72
N GLN A 155 -11.01 -9.65 12.02
CA GLN A 155 -12.23 -9.41 12.79
C GLN A 155 -12.56 -7.93 12.97
N GLN A 156 -11.56 -7.05 12.94
CA GLN A 156 -11.77 -5.60 12.91
C GLN A 156 -11.99 -5.17 11.46
N GLU A 157 -12.76 -4.10 11.22
CA GLU A 157 -13.04 -3.55 9.89
C GLU A 157 -11.76 -3.06 9.16
N ASN A 158 -10.86 -3.96 8.77
CA ASN A 158 -9.63 -3.76 7.99
C ASN A 158 -9.02 -2.33 8.08
N GLN A 159 -8.68 -1.87 9.27
CA GLN A 159 -8.12 -0.52 9.48
C GLN A 159 -6.59 -0.50 9.47
N HIS A 160 -5.97 -1.65 9.75
CA HIS A 160 -4.53 -1.80 9.85
C HIS A 160 -4.01 -2.83 8.83
N TYR A 161 -2.97 -2.47 8.08
CA TYR A 161 -2.36 -3.38 7.09
C TYR A 161 -0.84 -3.45 7.24
N TYR A 162 -0.32 -4.67 7.11
CA TYR A 162 1.10 -4.94 6.92
C TYR A 162 1.42 -4.95 5.42
N ILE A 163 2.63 -4.52 5.07
CA ILE A 163 3.16 -4.64 3.71
C ILE A 163 3.95 -5.95 3.63
N ASN A 164 3.57 -6.81 2.71
CA ASN A 164 4.19 -8.12 2.48
C ASN A 164 4.94 -8.11 1.14
N VAL A 165 6.14 -7.53 1.17
CA VAL A 165 7.05 -7.47 0.02
C VAL A 165 8.47 -7.82 0.44
N ARG A 166 9.28 -8.30 -0.49
CA ARG A 166 10.73 -8.50 -0.31
C ARG A 166 11.51 -7.32 -0.88
N LEU A 167 12.65 -7.03 -0.25
CA LEU A 167 13.68 -6.14 -0.78
C LEU A 167 14.95 -6.95 -1.02
N ASP A 168 15.74 -6.55 -2.01
CA ASP A 168 17.02 -7.20 -2.28
C ASP A 168 17.89 -7.19 -1.01
N GLY A 169 18.30 -8.37 -0.54
CA GLY A 169 19.07 -8.53 0.69
C GLY A 169 18.25 -8.61 2.00
N TYR A 170 16.93 -8.43 1.96
CA TYR A 170 16.05 -8.50 3.13
C TYR A 170 14.87 -9.46 2.92
N SER A 171 14.81 -10.52 3.73
CA SER A 171 13.67 -11.45 3.73
C SER A 171 12.40 -10.85 4.35
N GLU A 172 12.57 -10.00 5.37
CA GLU A 172 11.50 -9.28 6.07
C GLU A 172 11.90 -7.80 6.20
N PRO A 173 11.70 -6.98 5.16
CA PRO A 173 12.08 -5.59 5.20
C PRO A 173 11.16 -4.78 6.13
N THR A 174 11.75 -3.85 6.88
CA THR A 174 10.98 -2.88 7.67
C THR A 174 10.25 -1.90 6.78
N LEU A 175 9.18 -1.31 7.30
CA LEU A 175 8.41 -0.29 6.61
C LEU A 175 9.28 0.95 6.30
N PHE A 176 10.27 1.26 7.14
CA PHE A 176 11.33 2.24 6.82
C PHE A 176 12.15 1.86 5.60
N SER A 177 12.62 0.62 5.53
CA SER A 177 13.46 0.15 4.42
C SER A 177 12.70 0.19 3.09
N ILE A 178 11.42 -0.21 3.11
CA ILE A 178 10.52 -0.10 1.95
C ILE A 178 10.35 1.37 1.53
N THR A 179 10.05 2.25 2.49
CA THR A 179 9.83 3.67 2.20
C THR A 179 11.09 4.32 1.66
N GLN A 180 12.26 4.03 2.23
CA GLN A 180 13.53 4.59 1.78
C GLN A 180 13.87 4.13 0.37
N GLN A 181 13.63 2.85 0.05
CA GLN A 181 13.83 2.35 -1.32
C GLN A 181 12.90 3.05 -2.32
N LEU A 182 11.63 3.26 -1.95
CA LEU A 182 10.68 4.00 -2.80
C LEU A 182 11.12 5.46 -2.98
N ARG A 183 11.58 6.15 -1.94
CA ARG A 183 12.15 7.51 -2.04
C ARG A 183 13.36 7.55 -2.96
N ASN A 184 14.26 6.57 -2.84
CA ASN A 184 15.42 6.47 -3.73
C ASN A 184 14.99 6.33 -5.19
N TRP A 185 13.91 5.63 -5.49
CA TRP A 185 13.43 5.49 -6.87
C TRP A 185 12.66 6.69 -7.42
N PHE A 186 11.90 7.40 -6.57
CA PHE A 186 11.02 8.47 -7.03
C PHE A 186 11.58 9.88 -6.82
N TYR A 187 12.43 10.10 -5.81
CA TYR A 187 12.95 11.42 -5.44
C TYR A 187 14.43 11.62 -5.77
N GLN A 188 15.22 10.55 -5.77
CA GLN A 188 16.59 10.66 -6.24
C GLN A 188 16.61 10.55 -7.76
N ASN A 189 17.66 11.10 -8.38
CA ASN A 189 17.92 10.83 -9.79
C ASN A 189 17.95 9.31 -10.03
N LEU A 190 17.65 8.89 -11.26
CA LEU A 190 17.57 7.48 -11.69
C LEU A 190 18.89 6.68 -11.48
N SER A 191 19.91 7.34 -10.90
CA SER A 191 21.15 6.78 -10.39
C SER A 191 20.97 5.71 -9.32
N GLN A 192 20.00 5.85 -8.40
CA GLN A 192 19.76 4.90 -7.30
C GLN A 192 18.79 3.75 -7.66
N GLY A 193 18.45 3.63 -8.95
CA GLY A 193 17.53 2.63 -9.48
C GLY A 193 16.30 3.24 -10.10
N VAL A 194 15.45 2.38 -10.69
CA VAL A 194 14.26 2.79 -11.44
C VAL A 194 13.01 2.14 -10.84
N PRO A 195 11.90 2.89 -10.63
CA PRO A 195 10.65 2.33 -10.14
C PRO A 195 9.82 1.63 -11.24
N PHE A 196 10.25 1.67 -12.50
CA PHE A 196 9.50 1.19 -13.66
C PHE A 196 10.27 0.12 -14.44
N LYS A 197 9.55 -0.74 -15.17
CA LYS A 197 10.12 -1.76 -16.07
C LYS A 197 10.30 -1.23 -17.49
N SER A 198 9.42 -0.34 -17.93
CA SER A 198 9.47 0.28 -19.25
C SER A 198 9.04 1.75 -19.19
N ALA A 199 9.49 2.54 -20.16
CA ALA A 199 9.01 3.92 -20.29
C ALA A 199 7.49 3.98 -20.54
N ASP A 200 6.92 2.98 -21.23
CA ASP A 200 5.47 2.90 -21.47
C ASP A 200 4.69 2.76 -20.17
N GLU A 201 5.21 2.06 -19.16
CA GLU A 201 4.59 1.95 -17.85
C GLU A 201 4.45 3.32 -17.15
N VAL A 202 5.47 4.18 -17.30
CA VAL A 202 5.45 5.56 -16.78
C VAL A 202 4.46 6.41 -17.57
N LYS A 203 4.43 6.24 -18.90
CA LYS A 203 3.48 6.93 -19.78
C LYS A 203 2.04 6.57 -19.41
N ASP A 204 1.75 5.30 -19.20
CA ASP A 204 0.42 4.83 -18.81
C ASP A 204 0.00 5.41 -17.46
N ALA A 205 0.93 5.50 -16.50
CA ALA A 205 0.68 6.15 -15.21
C ALA A 205 0.43 7.66 -15.35
N LEU A 206 1.14 8.35 -16.24
CA LEU A 206 0.89 9.76 -16.56
C LEU A 206 -0.51 9.96 -17.12
N TYR A 207 -0.93 9.16 -18.10
CA TYR A 207 -2.29 9.21 -18.66
C TYR A 207 -3.35 8.86 -17.60
N CYS A 208 -3.09 7.86 -16.77
CA CYS A 208 -3.95 7.45 -15.68
C CYS A 208 -4.18 8.60 -14.68
N LEU A 209 -3.13 9.21 -14.13
CA LEU A 209 -3.30 10.29 -13.17
C LEU A 209 -3.94 11.54 -13.78
N LEU A 210 -3.59 11.93 -15.00
CA LEU A 210 -4.23 13.06 -15.67
C LEU A 210 -5.73 12.82 -15.91
N TYR A 211 -6.11 11.58 -16.23
CA TYR A 211 -7.52 11.20 -16.30
C TYR A 211 -8.22 11.29 -14.93
N GLU A 212 -7.59 10.79 -13.88
CA GLU A 212 -8.18 10.85 -12.54
C GLU A 212 -8.30 12.29 -12.02
N GLU A 213 -7.40 13.21 -12.42
CA GLU A 213 -7.56 14.66 -12.19
C GLU A 213 -8.78 15.23 -12.96
N ILE A 214 -9.04 14.78 -14.19
CA ILE A 214 -10.27 15.15 -14.94
C ILE A 214 -11.53 14.65 -14.23
N ILE A 215 -11.51 13.44 -13.68
CA ILE A 215 -12.63 12.92 -12.89
C ILE A 215 -12.81 13.71 -11.60
N GLN A 216 -11.73 14.02 -10.90
CA GLN A 216 -11.77 14.82 -9.69
C GLN A 216 -12.33 16.23 -9.98
N PHE A 217 -11.94 16.85 -11.10
CA PHE A 217 -12.49 18.11 -11.57
C PHE A 217 -14.00 18.02 -11.84
N ALA A 218 -14.45 16.98 -12.55
CA ALA A 218 -15.88 16.76 -12.80
C ALA A 218 -16.67 16.57 -11.48
N GLN A 219 -16.12 15.80 -10.53
CA GLN A 219 -16.71 15.59 -9.21
C GLN A 219 -16.81 16.89 -8.41
N PHE A 220 -15.74 17.68 -8.40
CA PHE A 220 -15.71 18.99 -7.76
C PHE A 220 -16.81 19.90 -8.30
N TYR A 221 -16.96 19.97 -9.62
CA TYR A 221 -17.95 20.83 -10.27
C TYR A 221 -19.39 20.38 -9.96
N CYS A 222 -19.67 19.08 -10.08
CA CYS A 222 -20.99 18.52 -9.80
C CYS A 222 -21.40 18.58 -8.31
N ARG A 223 -20.44 18.73 -7.39
CA ARG A 223 -20.70 18.84 -5.95
C ARG A 223 -21.65 20.00 -5.63
N SER A 224 -21.51 21.12 -6.32
CA SER A 224 -22.38 22.30 -6.15
C SER A 224 -23.86 22.02 -6.47
N TRP A 225 -24.13 20.99 -7.27
CA TRP A 225 -25.47 20.60 -7.72
C TRP A 225 -26.02 19.37 -6.99
N ASN A 226 -25.30 18.84 -5.99
CA ASN A 226 -25.61 17.55 -5.35
C ASN A 226 -25.76 16.40 -6.37
N VAL A 227 -24.98 16.45 -7.46
CA VAL A 227 -24.93 15.42 -8.50
C VAL A 227 -23.66 14.59 -8.31
N GLN A 228 -23.79 13.27 -8.35
CA GLN A 228 -22.67 12.36 -8.35
C GLN A 228 -22.18 12.10 -9.78
N ILE A 229 -20.85 11.97 -9.93
CA ILE A 229 -20.22 11.50 -11.16
C ILE A 229 -18.96 10.68 -10.81
N ALA A 230 -18.64 9.70 -11.63
CA ALA A 230 -17.52 8.79 -11.45
C ALA A 230 -16.96 8.36 -12.80
N GLY A 231 -15.68 7.99 -12.85
CA GLY A 231 -15.04 7.48 -14.05
C GLY A 231 -15.56 6.09 -14.45
N ASN A 232 -15.55 5.80 -15.74
CA ASN A 232 -15.73 4.45 -16.27
C ASN A 232 -14.75 4.20 -17.43
N GLN A 233 -14.54 2.93 -17.78
CA GLN A 233 -13.57 2.54 -18.83
C GLN A 233 -13.85 3.26 -20.16
N SER A 234 -15.13 3.35 -20.54
CA SER A 234 -15.50 3.93 -21.82
C SER A 234 -15.20 5.44 -21.91
N PHE A 235 -15.28 6.15 -20.79
CA PHE A 235 -14.98 7.57 -20.68
C PHE A 235 -13.47 7.77 -20.54
N GLN A 236 -12.78 6.89 -19.81
CA GLN A 236 -11.32 6.87 -19.74
C GLN A 236 -10.68 6.76 -21.12
N THR A 237 -11.07 5.77 -21.93
CA THR A 237 -10.55 5.61 -23.30
C THR A 237 -10.82 6.85 -24.17
N PHE A 238 -11.95 7.52 -23.96
CA PHE A 238 -12.24 8.77 -24.67
C PHE A 238 -11.33 9.91 -24.20
N CYS A 239 -11.16 10.09 -22.89
CA CYS A 239 -10.26 11.10 -22.33
C CYS A 239 -8.80 10.88 -22.74
N TYR A 240 -8.32 9.63 -22.84
CA TYR A 240 -6.96 9.35 -23.34
C TYR A 240 -6.77 9.87 -24.76
N ARG A 241 -7.73 9.65 -25.65
CA ARG A 241 -7.70 10.22 -27.01
C ARG A 241 -7.75 11.75 -27.02
N LEU A 242 -8.42 12.36 -26.03
CA LEU A 242 -8.40 13.82 -25.89
C LEU A 242 -7.02 14.31 -25.42
N LEU A 243 -6.40 13.63 -24.45
CA LEU A 243 -5.07 13.97 -23.90
C LEU A 243 -3.95 13.91 -24.95
N ASP A 244 -4.12 13.10 -26.01
CA ASP A 244 -3.20 13.07 -27.16
C ASP A 244 -3.12 14.41 -27.90
N VAL A 245 -4.19 15.20 -27.90
CA VAL A 245 -4.32 16.39 -28.76
C VAL A 245 -4.55 17.68 -27.98
N LEU A 246 -5.23 17.59 -26.83
CA LEU A 246 -5.63 18.72 -26.01
C LEU A 246 -4.85 18.76 -24.70
N ALA A 247 -4.61 19.97 -24.20
CA ALA A 247 -4.14 20.18 -22.83
C ALA A 247 -5.24 19.81 -21.82
N VAL A 248 -4.86 19.40 -20.61
CA VAL A 248 -5.82 19.01 -19.57
C VAL A 248 -6.78 20.16 -19.23
N GLY A 249 -6.30 21.40 -19.18
CA GLY A 249 -7.13 22.57 -18.95
C GLY A 249 -8.16 22.83 -20.06
N GLN A 250 -7.89 22.42 -21.30
CA GLN A 250 -8.89 22.46 -22.38
C GLN A 250 -9.94 21.35 -22.19
N ILE A 251 -9.53 20.20 -21.67
CA ILE A 251 -10.48 19.13 -21.30
C ILE A 251 -11.35 19.58 -20.12
N TYR A 252 -10.80 20.30 -19.13
CA TYR A 252 -11.58 20.91 -18.05
C TYR A 252 -12.64 21.88 -18.61
N TYR A 253 -12.27 22.71 -19.58
CA TYR A 253 -13.22 23.59 -20.26
C TYR A 253 -14.38 22.80 -20.87
N LEU A 254 -14.07 21.79 -21.69
CA LEU A 254 -15.08 20.94 -22.33
C LEU A 254 -15.98 20.25 -21.29
N VAL A 255 -15.39 19.68 -20.24
CA VAL A 255 -16.11 19.02 -19.15
C VAL A 255 -17.04 20.00 -18.45
N GLN A 256 -16.56 21.20 -18.10
CA GLN A 256 -17.38 22.22 -17.46
C GLN A 256 -18.56 22.62 -18.36
N THR A 257 -18.30 22.97 -19.63
CA THR A 257 -19.36 23.37 -20.57
C THR A 257 -20.38 22.26 -20.79
N GLY A 258 -19.92 21.01 -20.94
CA GLY A 258 -20.80 19.84 -21.10
C GLY A 258 -21.67 19.58 -19.87
N LEU A 259 -21.08 19.68 -18.67
CA LEU A 259 -21.82 19.53 -17.41
C LEU A 259 -22.85 20.63 -17.20
N GLU A 260 -22.49 21.89 -17.47
CA GLU A 260 -23.43 23.03 -17.39
C GLU A 260 -24.61 22.88 -18.34
N TYR A 261 -24.33 22.45 -19.58
CA TYR A 261 -25.37 22.18 -20.56
C TYR A 261 -26.33 21.09 -20.06
N LEU A 262 -25.80 19.95 -19.61
CA LEU A 262 -26.62 18.84 -19.11
C LEU A 262 -27.42 19.21 -17.86
N TYR A 263 -26.85 20.05 -16.98
CA TYR A 263 -27.54 20.55 -15.80
C TYR A 263 -28.69 21.50 -16.15
N LYS A 264 -28.45 22.46 -17.07
CA LYS A 264 -29.49 23.39 -17.56
C LYS A 264 -30.65 22.64 -18.23
N GLN A 265 -30.36 21.55 -18.93
CA GLN A 265 -31.35 20.66 -19.54
C GLN A 265 -32.03 19.70 -18.54
N LYS A 266 -31.65 19.73 -17.25
CA LYS A 266 -32.14 18.81 -16.21
C LYS A 266 -31.94 17.33 -16.58
N ALA A 267 -30.91 17.01 -17.37
CA ALA A 267 -30.61 15.66 -17.83
C ALA A 267 -29.80 14.85 -16.80
N LEU A 268 -29.07 15.53 -15.91
CA LEU A 268 -28.25 14.90 -14.87
C LEU A 268 -29.13 14.31 -13.75
N LYS A 269 -28.79 13.10 -13.31
CA LYS A 269 -29.43 12.44 -12.16
C LYS A 269 -28.63 12.72 -10.87
N PRO A 270 -29.26 12.78 -9.68
CA PRO A 270 -28.55 12.96 -8.41
C PRO A 270 -27.50 11.86 -8.14
N ARG A 271 -27.84 10.59 -8.44
CA ARG A 271 -26.93 9.45 -8.31
C ARG A 271 -26.40 9.00 -9.67
N ASN A 272 -25.15 8.56 -9.69
CA ASN A 272 -24.50 8.04 -10.91
C ASN A 272 -24.64 6.53 -11.06
N GLU A 273 -25.86 6.01 -10.92
CA GLU A 273 -26.13 4.58 -11.07
C GLU A 273 -25.79 4.12 -12.50
N ASN A 274 -25.06 3.01 -12.64
CA ASN A 274 -24.58 2.49 -13.92
C ASN A 274 -23.86 3.52 -14.81
N PHE A 275 -23.23 4.52 -14.20
CA PHE A 275 -22.50 5.60 -14.88
C PHE A 275 -23.36 6.43 -15.86
N ILE A 276 -24.66 6.59 -15.59
CA ILE A 276 -25.58 7.34 -16.48
C ILE A 276 -25.07 8.77 -16.74
N ASN A 277 -24.67 9.51 -15.70
CA ASN A 277 -24.20 10.89 -15.86
C ASN A 277 -22.88 10.93 -16.65
N THR A 278 -21.97 9.98 -16.38
CA THR A 278 -20.70 9.85 -17.10
C THR A 278 -20.91 9.55 -18.58
N ASN A 279 -21.85 8.67 -18.91
CA ASN A 279 -22.18 8.31 -20.28
C ASN A 279 -22.85 9.47 -21.04
N LEU A 280 -23.72 10.23 -20.37
CA LEU A 280 -24.30 11.46 -20.92
C LEU A 280 -23.20 12.49 -21.20
N LEU A 281 -22.35 12.76 -20.21
CA LEU A 281 -21.22 13.68 -20.36
C LEU A 281 -20.35 13.27 -21.55
N LYS A 282 -19.91 12.01 -21.60
CA LYS A 282 -19.10 11.49 -22.70
C LYS A 282 -19.73 11.77 -24.06
N LYS A 283 -21.02 11.46 -24.25
CA LYS A 283 -21.72 11.70 -25.54
C LYS A 283 -21.75 13.18 -25.88
N THR A 284 -22.04 14.06 -24.92
CA THR A 284 -22.03 15.51 -25.12
C THR A 284 -20.62 16.00 -25.52
N LEU A 285 -19.57 15.53 -24.83
CA LEU A 285 -18.20 15.92 -25.15
C LEU A 285 -17.73 15.41 -26.51
N GLN A 286 -18.17 14.21 -26.93
CA GLN A 286 -17.91 13.69 -28.27
C GLN A 286 -18.50 14.61 -29.34
N GLN A 287 -19.77 15.02 -29.18
CA GLN A 287 -20.43 15.94 -30.10
C GLN A 287 -19.74 17.31 -30.13
N TYR A 288 -19.37 17.86 -28.96
CA TYR A 288 -18.61 19.12 -28.90
C TYR A 288 -17.26 19.00 -29.57
N ARG A 289 -16.58 17.86 -29.41
CA ARG A 289 -15.29 17.65 -30.04
C ARG A 289 -15.42 17.56 -31.55
N GLU A 290 -16.36 16.78 -32.06
CA GLU A 290 -16.66 16.67 -33.49
C GLU A 290 -16.94 18.05 -34.10
N ARG A 291 -17.83 18.82 -33.48
CA ARG A 291 -18.14 20.19 -33.90
C ARG A 291 -16.95 21.13 -33.84
N SER A 292 -16.15 21.07 -32.77
CA SER A 292 -14.95 21.90 -32.63
C SER A 292 -13.94 21.65 -33.77
N VAL A 293 -13.86 20.42 -34.28
CA VAL A 293 -12.96 20.06 -35.37
C VAL A 293 -13.53 20.53 -36.72
N THR A 294 -14.83 20.32 -36.97
CA THR A 294 -15.47 20.73 -38.22
C THR A 294 -15.55 22.25 -38.36
N GLU A 295 -15.87 22.94 -37.27
CA GLU A 295 -16.07 24.38 -37.22
C GLU A 295 -14.80 25.14 -36.78
N LYS A 296 -13.69 24.43 -36.53
CA LYS A 296 -12.38 24.99 -36.10
C LYS A 296 -12.46 25.90 -34.87
N TRP A 297 -13.18 25.46 -33.84
CA TRP A 297 -13.27 26.21 -32.58
C TRP A 297 -11.92 26.27 -31.86
N GLU A 298 -11.58 27.45 -31.36
CA GLU A 298 -10.54 27.60 -30.36
C GLU A 298 -11.08 27.12 -29.01
N THR A 299 -10.47 26.08 -28.45
CA THR A 299 -10.85 25.55 -27.14
C THR A 299 -10.06 26.27 -26.06
N SER A 300 -10.75 27.06 -25.25
CA SER A 300 -10.16 27.76 -24.11
C SER A 300 -9.54 26.80 -23.10
N THR A 301 -8.46 27.23 -22.44
CA THR A 301 -7.79 26.46 -21.39
C THR A 301 -8.20 27.01 -20.03
N LEU A 302 -8.78 26.16 -19.19
CA LEU A 302 -9.05 26.50 -17.79
C LEU A 302 -7.89 26.10 -16.88
N PRO A 303 -7.50 26.95 -15.92
CA PRO A 303 -6.57 26.54 -14.87
C PRO A 303 -7.23 25.52 -13.93
N ARG A 304 -6.41 24.76 -13.22
CA ARG A 304 -6.88 23.88 -12.16
C ARG A 304 -7.48 24.71 -11.01
N PRO A 305 -8.69 24.39 -10.50
CA PRO A 305 -9.28 25.15 -9.40
C PRO A 305 -8.40 25.07 -8.14
N PRO A 306 -8.13 26.20 -7.46
CA PRO A 306 -7.25 26.23 -6.30
C PRO A 306 -7.84 25.48 -5.09
N GLN A 307 -9.17 25.33 -5.01
CA GLN A 307 -9.84 24.58 -3.95
C GLN A 307 -9.79 23.06 -4.17
N LEU A 308 -9.38 22.60 -5.35
CA LEU A 308 -9.29 21.18 -5.65
C LEU A 308 -8.02 20.63 -5.00
N ALA A 309 -8.16 19.71 -4.05
CA ALA A 309 -7.00 19.14 -3.37
C ALA A 309 -6.09 18.42 -4.36
N PHE A 310 -4.80 18.72 -4.37
CA PHE A 310 -3.83 18.05 -5.23
C PHE A 310 -3.33 16.79 -4.55
N SER A 311 -3.33 15.67 -5.28
CA SER A 311 -3.00 14.39 -4.66
C SER A 311 -1.49 14.20 -4.53
N LYS A 312 -1.06 13.51 -3.47
CA LYS A 312 0.35 13.15 -3.28
C LYS A 312 0.88 12.32 -4.45
N MET A 313 0.08 11.40 -5.00
CA MET A 313 0.47 10.67 -6.21
C MET A 313 0.76 11.60 -7.40
N SER A 314 -0.11 12.59 -7.63
CA SER A 314 0.05 13.59 -8.70
C SER A 314 1.29 14.45 -8.46
N GLU A 315 1.52 14.89 -7.23
CA GLU A 315 2.70 15.68 -6.84
C GLU A 315 4.00 14.92 -7.07
N ILE A 316 4.07 13.68 -6.57
CA ILE A 316 5.24 12.83 -6.73
C ILE A 316 5.50 12.56 -8.21
N LEU A 317 4.47 12.18 -8.99
CA LEU A 317 4.67 11.84 -10.39
C LEU A 317 5.06 13.06 -11.22
N PHE A 318 4.25 14.12 -11.18
CA PHE A 318 4.41 15.24 -12.10
C PHE A 318 5.60 16.11 -11.72
N TYR A 319 5.75 16.45 -10.43
CA TYR A 319 6.71 17.46 -10.01
C TYR A 319 8.03 16.87 -9.51
N ARG A 320 7.99 15.76 -8.75
CA ARG A 320 9.22 15.16 -8.22
C ARG A 320 9.90 14.23 -9.21
N PHE A 321 9.14 13.29 -9.79
CA PHE A 321 9.70 12.24 -10.64
C PHE A 321 9.92 12.70 -12.09
N LEU A 322 8.92 13.32 -12.72
CA LEU A 322 9.02 13.81 -14.11
C LEU A 322 9.62 15.22 -14.22
N GLY A 323 9.73 15.95 -13.11
CA GLY A 323 10.31 17.30 -13.08
C GLY A 323 9.50 18.34 -13.86
N TYR A 324 8.19 18.12 -14.02
CA TYR A 324 7.29 19.09 -14.62
C TYR A 324 6.89 20.18 -13.61
N ASP A 325 6.32 21.26 -14.13
CA ASP A 325 5.65 22.31 -13.40
C ASP A 325 4.14 22.29 -13.74
N GLU A 326 3.41 23.32 -13.33
CA GLU A 326 1.98 23.44 -13.63
C GLU A 326 1.68 23.46 -15.15
N ASN A 327 2.68 23.68 -16.02
CA ASN A 327 2.48 23.66 -17.47
C ASN A 327 2.03 22.30 -17.98
N ILE A 328 2.13 21.22 -17.20
CA ILE A 328 1.54 19.91 -17.55
C ILE A 328 0.03 20.02 -17.83
N PHE A 329 -0.66 20.99 -17.23
CA PHE A 329 -2.10 21.22 -17.46
C PHE A 329 -2.39 22.12 -18.68
N PHE A 330 -1.40 22.85 -19.18
CA PHE A 330 -1.55 23.87 -20.23
C PHE A 330 -0.99 23.44 -21.59
N GLN A 331 -0.34 22.27 -21.67
CA GLN A 331 0.15 21.71 -22.93
C GLN A 331 -0.34 20.26 -23.13
N PRO A 332 -0.44 19.79 -24.39
CA PRO A 332 -0.75 18.39 -24.67
C PRO A 332 0.32 17.43 -24.12
N VAL A 333 -0.11 16.22 -23.74
CA VAL A 333 0.76 15.24 -23.06
C VAL A 333 1.98 14.87 -23.90
N TRP A 334 1.84 14.77 -25.23
CA TRP A 334 2.95 14.42 -26.12
C TRP A 334 4.13 15.39 -26.03
N ARG A 335 3.89 16.69 -25.80
CA ARG A 335 4.96 17.69 -25.67
C ARG A 335 5.76 17.47 -24.38
N SER A 336 5.06 17.23 -23.28
CA SER A 336 5.68 16.92 -21.99
C SER A 336 6.43 15.59 -22.08
N TRP A 337 5.81 14.58 -22.68
CA TRP A 337 6.39 13.24 -22.83
C TRP A 337 7.66 13.23 -23.66
N HIS A 338 7.68 13.92 -24.80
CA HIS A 338 8.83 13.93 -25.71
C HIS A 338 10.12 14.44 -25.04
N LYS A 339 10.01 15.31 -24.03
CA LYS A 339 11.16 15.83 -23.28
C LYS A 339 11.82 14.79 -22.37
N ILE A 340 11.05 13.85 -21.80
CA ILE A 340 11.53 12.90 -20.78
C ILE A 340 11.68 11.47 -21.31
N GLU A 341 10.96 11.15 -22.39
CA GLU A 341 10.92 9.81 -23.00
C GLU A 341 12.30 9.20 -23.30
N PRO A 342 13.26 9.92 -23.94
CA PRO A 342 14.58 9.35 -24.24
C PRO A 342 15.31 8.89 -22.97
N ARG A 343 15.25 9.70 -21.91
CA ARG A 343 15.89 9.39 -20.62
C ARG A 343 15.27 8.15 -19.97
N LEU A 344 13.94 8.03 -19.96
CA LEU A 344 13.27 6.85 -19.39
C LEU A 344 13.53 5.58 -20.22
N LYS A 345 13.57 5.69 -21.55
CA LYS A 345 13.92 4.58 -22.45
C LYS A 345 15.36 4.11 -22.21
N PHE A 346 16.30 5.03 -22.08
CA PHE A 346 17.69 4.70 -21.74
C PHE A 346 17.76 3.85 -20.46
N TYR A 347 17.13 4.30 -19.37
CA TYR A 347 17.19 3.60 -18.09
C TYR A 347 16.48 2.24 -18.07
N SER A 348 15.48 2.03 -18.92
CA SER A 348 14.79 0.72 -19.06
C SER A 348 15.50 -0.24 -20.02
N GLN A 349 16.30 0.26 -20.96
CA GLN A 349 16.91 -0.55 -22.02
C GLN A 349 18.44 -0.64 -21.94
N LYS A 350 19.07 0.07 -21.00
CA LYS A 350 20.53 0.10 -20.84
C LYS A 350 21.14 -1.30 -20.73
N ARG A 351 22.22 -1.51 -21.49
CA ARG A 351 23.03 -2.74 -21.51
C ARG A 351 24.49 -2.35 -21.69
N CYS A 352 25.40 -3.08 -21.06
CA CYS A 352 26.83 -2.84 -21.23
C CYS A 352 27.22 -2.97 -22.70
N MET A 353 27.96 -1.99 -23.25
CA MET A 353 28.40 -2.03 -24.65
C MET A 353 29.39 -3.17 -24.91
N HIS A 354 30.17 -3.55 -23.90
CA HIS A 354 31.21 -4.57 -24.02
C HIS A 354 30.67 -6.02 -23.92
N CYS A 355 29.73 -6.28 -23.00
CA CYS A 355 29.28 -7.66 -22.72
C CYS A 355 27.76 -7.88 -22.84
N GLY A 356 26.98 -6.82 -23.09
CA GLY A 356 25.52 -6.90 -23.21
C GLY A 356 24.77 -7.10 -21.89
N SER A 357 25.46 -7.16 -20.74
CA SER A 357 24.85 -7.33 -19.41
C SER A 357 23.96 -6.15 -19.02
N GLN A 358 22.87 -6.43 -18.31
CA GLN A 358 21.96 -5.44 -17.72
C GLN A 358 22.38 -5.02 -16.31
N GLU A 359 23.38 -5.68 -15.71
CA GLU A 359 23.88 -5.38 -14.37
C GLU A 359 24.81 -4.16 -14.39
N LEU A 360 24.20 -2.99 -14.55
CA LEU A 360 24.89 -1.70 -14.63
C LEU A 360 24.60 -0.86 -13.39
N SER A 361 25.65 -0.45 -12.68
CA SER A 361 25.56 0.59 -11.66
C SER A 361 25.82 1.95 -12.28
N VAL A 362 25.09 2.97 -11.82
CA VAL A 362 25.29 4.35 -12.25
C VAL A 362 26.43 4.93 -11.43
N ASP A 363 27.49 5.35 -12.09
CA ASP A 363 28.68 5.94 -11.48
C ASP A 363 28.55 7.47 -11.41
N TYR A 364 28.01 8.08 -12.47
CA TYR A 364 27.72 9.51 -12.53
C TYR A 364 26.46 9.76 -13.37
N ASP A 365 25.57 10.65 -12.91
CA ASP A 365 24.32 10.99 -13.60
C ASP A 365 24.18 12.51 -13.71
N ALA A 366 24.37 13.03 -14.93
CA ALA A 366 24.09 14.42 -15.29
C ALA A 366 22.83 14.50 -16.17
N SER A 367 22.38 15.72 -16.45
CA SER A 367 21.20 15.94 -17.30
C SER A 367 21.39 15.39 -18.72
N ASP A 368 22.62 15.50 -19.25
CA ASP A 368 22.92 15.27 -20.66
C ASP A 368 23.75 14.00 -20.90
N TYR A 369 24.36 13.44 -19.86
CA TYR A 369 25.15 12.22 -19.95
C TYR A 369 25.12 11.41 -18.66
N VAL A 370 25.28 10.09 -18.80
CA VAL A 370 25.30 9.13 -17.70
C VAL A 370 26.49 8.19 -17.88
N SER A 371 27.29 8.05 -16.83
CA SER A 371 28.39 7.08 -16.76
C SER A 371 27.90 5.83 -16.05
N LEU A 372 28.02 4.68 -16.70
CA LEU A 372 27.63 3.39 -16.16
C LEU A 372 28.85 2.49 -15.98
N PHE A 373 28.87 1.76 -14.88
CA PHE A 373 29.87 0.73 -14.61
C PHE A 373 29.20 -0.65 -14.68
N CYS A 374 29.72 -1.54 -15.52
CA CYS A 374 29.21 -2.90 -15.62
C CYS A 374 29.76 -3.78 -14.51
N ARG A 375 28.87 -4.38 -13.70
CA ARG A 375 29.28 -5.29 -12.63
C ARG A 375 29.88 -6.60 -13.15
N SER A 376 29.50 -7.04 -14.34
CA SER A 376 29.93 -8.32 -14.92
C SER A 376 31.31 -8.23 -15.58
N CYS A 377 31.59 -7.20 -16.41
CA CYS A 377 32.88 -7.06 -17.11
C CYS A 377 33.76 -5.91 -16.61
N LYS A 378 33.31 -5.15 -15.60
CA LYS A 378 34.01 -4.00 -15.01
C LYS A 378 34.35 -2.87 -16.00
N HIS A 379 33.71 -2.86 -17.16
CA HIS A 379 33.86 -1.80 -18.14
C HIS A 379 33.01 -0.59 -17.76
N GLN A 380 33.54 0.61 -18.01
CA GLN A 380 32.85 1.88 -17.80
C GLN A 380 32.42 2.43 -19.15
N ASP A 381 31.12 2.68 -19.30
CA ASP A 381 30.49 3.21 -20.50
C ASP A 381 29.95 4.63 -20.22
N HIS A 382 30.11 5.54 -21.16
CA HIS A 382 29.51 6.89 -21.10
C HIS A 382 28.42 7.03 -22.17
N TYR A 383 27.21 7.40 -21.74
CA TYR A 383 26.06 7.55 -22.61
C TYR A 383 25.58 8.99 -22.62
N PHE A 384 25.23 9.51 -23.79
CA PHE A 384 24.49 10.77 -23.91
C PHE A 384 23.00 10.48 -23.83
N THR A 385 22.26 11.23 -23.01
CA THR A 385 20.82 10.99 -22.73
C THR A 385 19.89 11.97 -23.44
N ARG A 386 20.38 12.66 -24.48
CA ARG A 386 19.60 13.57 -25.34
C ARG A 386 19.24 12.95 -26.67
#